data_AF-A0A1W9MZ12-F1
#
_entry.id   AF-A0A1W9MZ12-F1
#
_cell.length_a   1.000
_cell.length_b   1.000
_cell.length_c   1.000
_cell.angle_alpha   90.00
_cell.angle_beta   90.00
_cell.angle_gamma   90.00
#
_symmetry.space_group_name_H-M   'P 1'
#
loop_
_entity.id
_entity.type
_entity.pdbx_description
1 polymer ?
#
loop_
_entity_poly.entity_id
_entity_poly.type
_entity_poly.pdbx_seq_one_letter_code
_entity_poly.pdbx_strand_id
1 'polypeptide(L)'
;MPDIAAPVLNYIYDLTVKDLSPAFLLVEQSGIIRYWGGKLEIYGISGLKEGEMTEDHVSFLSGFFPFEDEQLNLSCIETESRVRADVHIFSDRSAESGEKRYWVLFLDVTEREEEQRVVQQRINEICLIRDRYAKIIRKRACRRTARFRVS
;
A
#
# COMPACT_ATOMS: atom_id res chain seq x y z
N MET A 1 -8.23 -17.63 17.21
CA MET A 1 -8.75 -17.14 15.91
C MET A 1 -10.23 -17.46 15.84
N PRO A 2 -11.08 -16.64 15.21
CA PRO A 2 -12.45 -17.03 14.95
C PRO A 2 -12.48 -18.28 14.06
N ASP A 3 -13.32 -19.25 14.38
CA ASP A 3 -13.52 -20.47 13.59
C ASP A 3 -14.37 -20.12 12.36
N ILE A 4 -13.69 -19.76 11.27
CA ILE A 4 -14.33 -19.35 10.02
C ILE A 4 -14.28 -20.55 9.06
N ALA A 5 -15.44 -20.98 8.58
CA ALA A 5 -15.53 -22.07 7.63
C ALA A 5 -14.80 -21.75 6.31
N ALA A 6 -14.12 -22.75 5.73
CA ALA A 6 -13.34 -22.60 4.49
C ALA A 6 -14.09 -21.92 3.32
N PRO A 7 -15.40 -22.15 3.08
CA PRO A 7 -16.14 -21.44 2.02
C PRO A 7 -16.21 -19.93 2.26
N VAL A 8 -16.29 -19.49 3.51
CA VAL A 8 -16.33 -18.07 3.88
C VAL A 8 -14.95 -17.44 3.69
N LEU A 9 -13.87 -18.16 4.02
CA LEU A 9 -12.49 -17.72 3.75
C LEU A 9 -12.24 -17.54 2.25
N ASN A 10 -12.68 -18.50 1.43
CA ASN A 10 -12.55 -18.40 -0.04
C ASN A 10 -13.33 -17.20 -0.59
N TYR A 11 -14.54 -16.95 -0.08
CA TYR A 11 -15.32 -15.79 -0.49
C TYR A 11 -14.67 -14.46 -0.09
N ILE A 12 -14.10 -14.38 1.13
CA ILE A 12 -13.35 -13.21 1.57
C ILE A 12 -12.10 -13.01 0.71
N TYR A 13 -11.39 -14.09 0.36
CA TYR A 13 -10.25 -14.05 -0.53
C TYR A 13 -10.66 -13.50 -1.91
N ASP A 14 -11.75 -13.99 -2.48
CA ASP A 14 -12.28 -13.51 -3.76
C ASP A 14 -12.70 -12.03 -3.71
N LEU A 15 -13.19 -11.55 -2.56
CA LEU A 15 -13.57 -10.15 -2.37
C LEU A 15 -12.39 -9.20 -2.14
N THR A 16 -11.32 -9.67 -1.50
CA THR A 16 -10.27 -8.79 -0.99
C THR A 16 -8.94 -8.93 -1.72
N VAL A 17 -8.65 -10.09 -2.29
CA VAL A 17 -7.31 -10.41 -2.80
C VAL A 17 -7.30 -10.74 -4.30
N LYS A 18 -8.45 -11.08 -4.88
CA LYS A 18 -8.57 -11.49 -6.29
C LYS A 18 -7.93 -10.53 -7.29
N ASP A 19 -8.12 -9.24 -7.09
CA ASP A 19 -7.63 -8.19 -7.99
C ASP A 19 -6.26 -7.64 -7.55
N LEU A 20 -5.81 -7.94 -6.32
CA LEU A 20 -4.56 -7.41 -5.74
C LEU A 20 -3.31 -8.23 -6.12
N SER A 21 -3.42 -9.23 -7.00
CA SER A 21 -2.32 -10.09 -7.46
C SER A 21 -1.29 -10.41 -6.34
N PRO A 22 -1.72 -11.10 -5.27
CA PRO A 22 -0.89 -11.28 -4.08
C PRO A 22 0.39 -12.03 -4.43
N ALA A 23 1.48 -11.58 -3.84
CA ALA A 23 2.74 -12.32 -3.86
C ALA A 23 3.35 -12.33 -2.47
N PHE A 24 4.13 -13.36 -2.14
CA PHE A 24 4.72 -13.47 -0.81
C PHE A 24 6.13 -14.07 -0.86
N LEU A 25 6.94 -13.70 0.12
CA LEU A 25 8.22 -14.30 0.44
C LEU A 25 8.25 -14.68 1.93
N LEU A 26 8.94 -15.76 2.23
CA LEU A 26 9.32 -16.18 3.57
C LEU A 26 10.83 -16.05 3.68
N VAL A 27 11.27 -15.26 4.65
CA VAL A 27 12.67 -14.95 4.88
C VAL A 27 13.04 -15.23 6.33
N GLU A 28 14.28 -15.63 6.56
CA GLU A 28 14.83 -15.75 7.90
C GLU A 28 15.16 -14.37 8.51
N GLN A 29 15.47 -14.35 9.81
CA GLN A 29 15.90 -13.12 10.48
C GLN A 29 17.13 -12.46 9.83
N SER A 30 17.99 -13.25 9.19
CA SER A 30 19.15 -12.77 8.42
C SER A 30 18.81 -12.20 7.05
N GLY A 31 17.53 -12.27 6.62
CA GLY A 31 17.11 -11.86 5.28
C GLY A 31 17.30 -12.93 4.20
N ILE A 32 17.62 -14.17 4.57
CA ILE A 32 17.78 -15.30 3.65
C ILE A 32 16.41 -15.80 3.18
N ILE A 33 16.22 -15.94 1.87
CA ILE A 33 14.99 -16.44 1.27
C ILE A 33 14.86 -17.95 1.51
N ARG A 34 13.72 -18.37 2.04
CA ARG A 34 13.37 -19.78 2.24
C ARG A 34 12.26 -20.28 1.34
N TYR A 35 11.26 -19.43 1.12
CA TYR A 35 10.08 -19.81 0.34
C TYR A 35 9.46 -18.58 -0.29
N TRP A 36 8.77 -18.75 -1.42
CA TRP A 36 8.10 -17.66 -2.11
C TRP A 36 6.95 -18.18 -2.96
N GLY A 37 6.03 -17.30 -3.33
CA GLY A 37 4.91 -17.65 -4.19
C GLY A 37 4.06 -16.46 -4.62
N GLY A 38 3.04 -16.74 -5.41
CA GLY A 38 2.20 -15.72 -6.04
C GLY A 38 2.84 -15.10 -7.28
N LYS A 39 2.38 -13.91 -7.67
CA LYS A 39 2.79 -13.26 -8.93
C LYS A 39 3.94 -12.26 -8.74
N LEU A 40 5.09 -12.74 -8.28
CA LEU A 40 6.28 -11.90 -8.00
C LEU A 40 6.81 -11.16 -9.22
N GLU A 41 6.64 -11.75 -10.41
CA GLU A 41 7.06 -11.18 -11.69
C GLU A 41 6.42 -9.81 -11.98
N ILE A 42 5.19 -9.58 -11.50
CA ILE A 42 4.49 -8.30 -11.66
C ILE A 42 5.24 -7.18 -10.94
N TYR A 43 5.89 -7.49 -9.82
CA TYR A 43 6.65 -6.54 -9.01
C TYR A 43 8.11 -6.40 -9.48
N GLY A 44 8.48 -6.99 -10.62
CA GLY A 44 9.86 -7.00 -11.13
C GLY A 44 10.78 -7.96 -10.38
N ILE A 45 10.25 -8.74 -9.43
CA ILE A 45 11.02 -9.70 -8.65
C ILE A 45 11.05 -11.01 -9.44
N SER A 46 12.23 -11.38 -9.94
CA SER A 46 12.42 -12.60 -10.72
C SER A 46 13.75 -13.27 -10.37
N GLY A 47 13.84 -14.58 -10.60
CA GLY A 47 15.10 -15.31 -10.38
C GLY A 47 15.47 -15.56 -8.92
N LEU A 48 14.52 -15.43 -7.99
CA LEU A 48 14.71 -15.78 -6.58
C LEU A 48 15.22 -17.22 -6.44
N LYS A 49 16.23 -17.41 -5.59
CA LYS A 49 16.67 -18.75 -5.18
C LYS A 49 16.67 -18.88 -3.66
N GLU A 50 16.39 -20.10 -3.21
CA GLU A 50 16.51 -20.44 -1.81
C GLU A 50 17.97 -20.27 -1.35
N GLY A 51 18.16 -19.65 -0.19
CA GLY A 51 19.48 -19.40 0.39
C GLY A 51 20.13 -18.09 -0.05
N GLU A 52 19.57 -17.37 -1.01
CA GLU A 52 20.05 -16.03 -1.40
C GLU A 52 19.49 -14.94 -0.48
N MET A 53 20.18 -13.80 -0.42
CA MET A 53 19.71 -12.65 0.34
C MET A 53 18.57 -11.98 -0.40
N THR A 54 17.54 -11.58 0.35
CA THR A 54 16.39 -10.87 -0.22
C THR A 54 16.80 -9.54 -0.83
N GLU A 55 17.84 -8.91 -0.29
CA GLU A 55 18.35 -7.61 -0.75
C GLU A 55 18.92 -7.65 -2.17
N ASP A 56 19.42 -8.81 -2.63
CA ASP A 56 20.00 -8.98 -3.97
C ASP A 56 18.93 -8.95 -5.07
N HIS A 57 17.70 -9.31 -4.73
CA HIS A 57 16.56 -9.40 -5.66
C HIS A 57 15.53 -8.30 -5.45
N VAL A 58 15.52 -7.69 -4.26
CA VAL A 58 14.51 -6.72 -3.84
C VAL A 58 15.19 -5.50 -3.24
N SER A 59 15.54 -4.57 -4.12
CA SER A 59 16.31 -3.35 -3.79
C SER A 59 15.72 -2.53 -2.63
N PHE A 60 14.39 -2.46 -2.50
CA PHE A 60 13.73 -1.71 -1.41
C PHE A 60 13.74 -2.43 -0.06
N LEU A 61 14.09 -3.72 -0.01
CA LEU A 61 14.26 -4.46 1.25
C LEU A 61 15.71 -4.41 1.76
N SER A 62 16.62 -3.75 1.03
CA SER A 62 18.01 -3.61 1.47
C SER A 62 18.12 -2.78 2.75
N GLY A 63 18.81 -3.33 3.75
CA GLY A 63 19.03 -2.69 5.05
C GLY A 63 17.88 -2.82 6.04
N PHE A 64 16.80 -3.56 5.71
CA PHE A 64 15.72 -3.84 6.65
C PHE A 64 16.02 -5.02 7.57
N PHE A 65 16.90 -5.94 7.15
CA PHE A 65 17.29 -7.10 7.94
C PHE A 65 18.63 -6.86 8.66
N PRO A 66 18.77 -7.26 9.94
CA PRO A 66 17.80 -7.99 10.77
C PRO A 66 16.67 -7.10 11.32
N PHE A 67 15.43 -7.56 11.16
CA PHE A 67 14.24 -6.82 11.56
C PHE A 67 13.87 -7.10 13.02
N GLU A 68 13.96 -6.11 13.92
CA GLU A 68 13.70 -6.32 15.36
C GLU A 68 12.22 -6.26 15.74
N ASP A 69 11.40 -5.58 14.93
CA ASP A 69 9.98 -5.38 15.18
C ASP A 69 9.11 -6.59 14.78
N GLU A 70 7.88 -6.65 15.29
CA GLU A 70 6.95 -7.75 14.98
C GLU A 70 6.28 -7.62 13.61
N GLN A 71 6.09 -6.37 13.14
CA GLN A 71 5.39 -6.05 11.90
C GLN A 71 5.84 -4.69 11.33
N LEU A 72 6.00 -4.61 10.01
CA LEU A 72 6.15 -3.38 9.24
C LEU A 72 5.15 -3.37 8.09
N ASN A 73 4.57 -2.20 7.82
CA ASN A 73 3.72 -1.99 6.65
C ASN A 73 4.26 -0.79 5.87
N LEU A 74 4.62 -1.03 4.62
CA LEU A 74 5.06 -0.01 3.69
C LEU A 74 4.02 0.12 2.59
N SER A 75 3.27 1.22 2.61
CA SER A 75 2.23 1.47 1.63
C SER A 75 2.77 2.19 0.39
N CYS A 76 2.23 1.87 -0.78
CA CYS A 76 2.50 2.57 -2.03
C CYS A 76 3.99 2.60 -2.42
N ILE A 77 4.69 1.47 -2.28
CA ILE A 77 6.05 1.31 -2.79
C ILE A 77 6.00 1.17 -4.30
N GLU A 78 6.74 2.03 -5.00
CA GLU A 78 6.99 1.86 -6.42
C GLU A 78 8.10 0.81 -6.60
N THR A 79 7.74 -0.29 -7.25
CA THR A 79 8.66 -1.37 -7.60
C THR A 79 9.42 -1.05 -8.90
N GLU A 80 10.46 -1.82 -9.21
CA GLU A 80 11.26 -1.61 -10.44
C GLU A 80 10.42 -1.73 -11.73
N SER A 81 9.32 -2.49 -11.68
CA SER A 81 8.35 -2.62 -12.76
C SER A 81 7.34 -1.46 -12.84
N ARG A 82 7.49 -0.41 -12.02
CA ARG A 82 6.57 0.73 -11.85
C ARG A 82 5.18 0.37 -11.31
N VAL A 83 5.02 -0.84 -10.79
CA VAL A 83 3.80 -1.26 -10.09
C VAL A 83 3.85 -0.72 -8.67
N ARG A 84 2.71 -0.21 -8.18
CA ARG A 84 2.58 0.24 -6.79
C ARG A 84 2.06 -0.88 -5.92
N ALA A 85 2.86 -1.26 -4.94
CA ALA A 85 2.56 -2.35 -4.04
C ALA A 85 2.51 -1.88 -2.58
N ASP A 86 1.57 -2.42 -1.82
CA ASP A 86 1.64 -2.42 -0.37
C ASP A 86 2.44 -3.64 0.06
N VAL A 87 3.47 -3.41 0.87
CA VAL A 87 4.39 -4.43 1.37
C VAL A 87 4.18 -4.59 2.87
N HIS A 88 3.76 -5.78 3.28
CA HIS A 88 3.57 -6.11 4.69
C HIS A 88 4.61 -7.14 5.12
N ILE A 89 5.46 -6.75 6.07
CA ILE A 89 6.42 -7.64 6.72
C ILE A 89 5.86 -8.00 8.09
N PHE A 90 5.77 -9.29 8.42
CA PHE A 90 5.32 -9.71 9.74
C PHE A 90 6.01 -11.01 10.18
N SER A 91 6.28 -11.11 11.47
CA SER A 91 6.84 -12.33 12.06
C SER A 91 5.78 -13.41 12.26
N ASP A 92 6.15 -14.66 12.01
CA ASP A 92 5.27 -15.80 12.34
C ASP A 92 5.34 -16.09 13.84
N ARG A 93 4.28 -15.71 14.57
CA ARG A 93 4.16 -15.97 16.01
C ARG A 93 3.90 -17.44 16.35
N SER A 94 3.67 -18.31 15.35
CA SER A 94 3.45 -19.75 15.54
C SER A 94 4.74 -20.57 15.58
N ALA A 95 5.90 -19.97 15.31
CA ALA A 95 7.18 -20.67 15.40
C ALA A 95 7.60 -20.80 16.89
N GLU A 96 7.16 -21.89 17.53
CA GLU A 96 7.55 -22.26 18.90
C GLU A 96 9.04 -22.65 19.03
N SER A 97 9.72 -22.85 17.89
CA SER A 97 11.18 -22.98 17.83
C SER A 97 11.78 -21.59 17.66
N GLY A 98 12.73 -21.19 18.51
CA GLY A 98 13.28 -19.82 18.62
C GLY A 98 13.95 -19.22 17.37
N GLU A 99 13.70 -19.75 16.18
CA GLU A 99 14.03 -19.16 14.88
C GLU A 99 12.92 -18.21 14.43
N LYS A 100 13.20 -16.90 14.44
CA LYS A 100 12.29 -15.89 13.90
C LYS A 100 12.29 -15.96 12.36
N ARG A 101 11.10 -16.14 11.79
CA ARG A 101 10.86 -16.07 10.34
C ARG A 101 9.89 -14.94 10.04
N TYR A 102 10.12 -14.26 8.93
CA TYR A 102 9.35 -13.11 8.49
C TYR A 102 8.67 -13.44 7.17
N TRP A 103 7.38 -13.18 7.12
CA TRP A 103 6.60 -13.17 5.90
C TRP A 103 6.60 -11.77 5.33
N VAL A 104 6.90 -11.66 4.05
CA VAL A 104 6.80 -10.42 3.27
C VAL A 104 5.68 -10.64 2.25
N LEU A 105 4.58 -9.90 2.39
CA LEU A 105 3.42 -9.96 1.50
C LEU A 105 3.38 -8.70 0.63
N PHE A 106 3.15 -8.89 -0.66
CA PHE A 106 2.98 -7.87 -1.68
C PHE A 106 1.53 -7.88 -2.16
N LEU A 107 0.91 -6.70 -2.15
CA LEU A 107 -0.44 -6.49 -2.67
C LEU A 107 -0.39 -5.36 -3.70
N ASP A 108 -0.83 -5.64 -4.92
CA ASP A 108 -0.92 -4.66 -5.99
C ASP A 108 -2.07 -3.71 -5.68
N VAL A 109 -1.73 -2.44 -5.48
CA VAL A 109 -2.69 -1.38 -5.14
C VAL A 109 -2.88 -0.43 -6.31
N THR A 110 -2.31 -0.73 -7.48
CA THR A 110 -2.23 0.18 -8.63
C THR A 110 -3.60 0.68 -9.06
N GLU A 111 -4.59 -0.21 -9.18
CA GLU A 111 -5.95 0.16 -9.59
C GLU A 111 -6.66 1.00 -8.51
N ARG A 112 -6.51 0.61 -7.24
CA ARG A 112 -7.11 1.30 -6.09
C ARG A 112 -6.49 2.69 -5.87
N GLU A 113 -5.21 2.85 -6.15
CA GLU A 113 -4.50 4.14 -6.13
C GLU A 113 -4.95 5.05 -7.27
N GLU A 114 -5.15 4.52 -8.48
CA GLU A 114 -5.62 5.29 -9.63
C GLU A 114 -7.01 5.86 -9.36
N GLU A 115 -7.92 5.05 -8.82
CA GLU A 115 -9.25 5.51 -8.39
C GLU A 115 -9.16 6.62 -7.33
N GLN A 116 -8.34 6.44 -6.30
CA GLN A 116 -8.15 7.43 -5.26
C GLN A 116 -7.55 8.74 -5.80
N ARG A 117 -6.61 8.67 -6.75
CA ARG A 117 -6.03 9.85 -7.40
C ARG A 117 -7.07 10.63 -8.19
N VAL A 118 -7.90 9.93 -8.98
CA VAL A 118 -8.98 10.58 -9.74
C VAL A 118 -9.97 11.28 -8.80
N VAL A 119 -10.35 10.63 -7.70
CA VAL A 119 -11.23 11.22 -6.69
C VAL A 119 -10.57 12.45 -6.06
N GLN A 120 -9.30 12.35 -5.66
CA GLN A 120 -8.57 13.45 -5.05
C GLN A 120 -8.44 14.65 -5.99
N GLN A 121 -8.18 14.42 -7.28
CA GLN A 121 -8.11 15.48 -8.28
C GLN A 121 -9.46 16.20 -8.41
N ARG A 122 -10.57 15.46 -8.47
CA ARG A 122 -11.92 16.06 -8.52
C ARG A 122 -12.25 16.88 -7.28
N ILE A 123 -11.89 16.39 -6.09
CA ILE A 123 -12.07 17.14 -4.84
C ILE A 123 -11.32 18.46 -4.90
N ASN A 124 -10.07 18.45 -5.36
CA ASN A 124 -9.24 19.65 -5.47
C ASN A 124 -9.88 20.67 -6.44
N GLU A 125 -10.39 20.21 -7.59
CA GLU A 125 -11.10 21.06 -8.56
C GLU A 125 -12.35 21.70 -7.96
N ILE A 126 -13.16 20.93 -7.23
CA ILE A 126 -14.37 21.43 -6.55
C ILE A 126 -14.01 22.48 -5.50
N CYS A 127 -12.97 22.23 -4.70
CA CYS A 127 -12.47 23.18 -3.70
C CYS A 127 -12.01 24.49 -4.35
N LEU A 128 -11.25 24.41 -5.44
CA LEU A 128 -10.79 25.59 -6.20
C LEU A 128 -11.97 26.41 -6.75
N ILE A 129 -13.00 25.75 -7.28
CA ILE A 129 -14.21 26.40 -7.80
C ILE A 129 -14.97 27.09 -6.65
N ARG A 130 -15.18 26.39 -5.53
CA ARG A 130 -15.86 26.90 -4.34
C ARG A 130 -15.18 28.16 -3.81
N ASP A 131 -13.86 28.16 -3.71
CA ASP A 131 -13.09 29.32 -3.25
C ASP A 131 -13.20 30.51 -4.19
N ARG A 132 -13.23 30.26 -5.50
CA ARG A 132 -13.42 31.31 -6.50
C ARG A 132 -14.80 31.95 -6.37
N TYR A 133 -15.86 31.16 -6.21
CA TYR A 133 -17.20 31.69 -5.99
C TYR A 133 -17.32 32.44 -4.65
N ALA A 134 -16.74 31.92 -3.57
CA ALA A 134 -16.70 32.60 -2.28
C ALA A 134 -16.02 33.97 -2.37
N LYS A 135 -14.90 34.07 -3.10
CA LYS A 135 -14.21 35.35 -3.35
C LYS A 135 -15.09 36.33 -4.14
N ILE A 136 -15.82 35.87 -5.17
CA ILE A 136 -16.72 36.73 -5.96
C ILE A 136 -17.88 37.24 -5.11
N ILE A 137 -18.53 36.36 -4.34
CA ILE A 137 -19.62 36.72 -3.44
C ILE A 137 -19.15 37.74 -2.41
N ARG A 138 -17.99 37.50 -1.77
CA ARG A 138 -17.39 38.41 -0.79
C ARG A 138 -17.07 39.78 -1.40
N LYS A 139 -16.51 39.82 -2.61
CA LYS A 139 -16.27 41.08 -3.35
C LYS A 139 -17.56 41.84 -3.65
N ARG A 140 -18.63 41.14 -4.06
CA ARG A 140 -19.95 41.75 -4.34
C ARG A 140 -20.64 42.26 -3.08
N ALA A 141 -20.57 41.51 -1.97
CA ALA A 141 -21.11 41.92 -0.68
C ALA A 141 -20.44 43.22 -0.19
N CYS A 142 -19.10 43.30 -0.25
CA CYS A 142 -18.34 44.48 0.16
C CYS A 142 -18.67 45.73 -0.69
N ARG A 143 -18.85 45.57 -2.01
CA ARG A 143 -19.25 46.68 -2.89
C ARG A 143 -20.67 47.22 -2.62
N ARG A 144 -21.57 46.41 -2.05
CA ARG A 144 -22.93 46.84 -1.69
C ARG A 144 -22.96 47.59 -0.36
N THR A 145 -22.22 47.14 0.65
CA THR A 145 -22.10 47.85 1.94
C THR A 145 -21.37 49.19 1.81
N ALA A 146 -20.37 49.29 0.93
CA ALA A 146 -19.70 50.57 0.65
C ALA A 146 -20.62 51.60 -0.03
N ARG A 147 -21.62 51.16 -0.81
CA ARG A 147 -22.54 52.03 -1.54
C ARG A 147 -23.68 52.57 -0.67
N PHE A 148 -24.03 51.87 0.40
CA PHE A 148 -25.05 52.28 1.38
C PHE A 148 -24.53 53.22 2.47
N ARG A 149 -23.22 53.49 2.53
CA ARG A 149 -22.60 54.34 3.57
C ARG A 149 -22.28 55.77 3.09
N VAL A 150 -22.62 56.10 1.84
CA VAL A 150 -22.34 57.39 1.16
C VAL A 150 -23.65 58.07 0.72
N SER A 151 -24.76 57.73 1.36
CA SER A 151 -26.07 58.39 1.23
C SER A 151 -26.61 58.64 2.62
#